data_AF-A0A1C7DNJ0-F1
#
_entry.id   AF-A0A1C7DNJ0-F1
#
_cell.length_a   1.000
_cell.length_b   1.000
_cell.length_c   1.000
_cell.angle_alpha   90.00
_cell.angle_beta   90.00
_cell.angle_gamma   90.00
#
_symmetry.space_group_name_H-M   'P 1'
#
loop_
_entity.id
_entity.type
_entity.pdbx_description
1 polymer ?
#
loop_
_entity_poly.entity_id
_entity_poly.type
_entity_poly.pdbx_seq_one_letter_code
_entity_poly.pdbx_strand_id
1 'polypeptide(L)'
;MFKKILSKFVASPNIHSTKASVKKTDTDIIYLFEPNQLELDRIIQLPTLTGKAPGYVYFVQEYITGSFKIGKTKHIDRRMNVFNVNLPFENKLIFLIKSADHHQTELAFHEYFSNKQLEGEWFNLTKEDLSWITNGHYTDKIHKTINPPLEVTKQLTANKAKTEEKPLTLKQVEFAKTLIKKLEQEYELNVPYSKWTQKDLNRLSVYFRFKNSNALNNLVESGVLTKK
;
A
#
# COMPACT_ATOMS: atom_id res chain seq x y z
N MET A 1 77.48 -14.97 9.13
CA MET A 1 77.03 -15.35 10.49
C MET A 1 76.29 -16.68 10.37
N PHE A 2 76.99 -17.82 10.41
CA PHE A 2 77.10 -18.78 11.55
C PHE A 2 75.72 -19.12 12.14
N LYS A 3 75.26 -20.37 12.34
CA LYS A 3 75.81 -21.74 12.29
C LYS A 3 74.58 -22.68 12.51
N LYS A 4 74.39 -23.75 11.72
CA LYS A 4 74.58 -25.18 12.08
C LYS A 4 73.38 -25.96 12.67
N ILE A 5 73.24 -27.18 12.14
CA ILE A 5 72.93 -28.49 12.79
C ILE A 5 71.49 -29.05 12.73
N LEU A 6 71.45 -30.30 12.27
CA LEU A 6 70.37 -31.28 12.18
C LEU A 6 70.16 -32.07 13.51
N SER A 7 69.02 -32.77 13.56
CA SER A 7 68.65 -33.92 14.41
C SER A 7 67.96 -33.65 15.76
N LYS A 8 66.73 -34.14 15.91
CA LYS A 8 66.41 -35.39 16.63
C LYS A 8 64.88 -35.63 16.68
N PHE A 9 64.51 -36.89 16.44
CA PHE A 9 63.24 -37.52 16.82
C PHE A 9 62.93 -37.28 18.31
N VAL A 10 61.65 -37.04 18.66
CA VAL A 10 60.96 -37.68 19.81
C VAL A 10 59.45 -37.74 19.51
N ALA A 11 58.86 -38.89 19.83
CA ALA A 11 57.47 -39.29 19.69
C ALA A 11 56.49 -38.49 20.57
N SER A 12 55.19 -38.66 20.27
CA SER A 12 54.02 -38.15 21.00
C SER A 12 54.05 -38.44 22.51
N PRO A 13 53.21 -37.72 23.28
CA PRO A 13 52.06 -38.43 23.80
C PRO A 13 50.72 -37.69 23.62
N ASN A 14 49.71 -38.54 23.56
CA ASN A 14 48.28 -38.32 23.41
C ASN A 14 47.69 -37.67 24.69
N ILE A 15 46.97 -36.56 24.60
CA ILE A 15 46.00 -36.13 25.63
C ILE A 15 44.77 -35.53 24.94
N HIS A 16 43.62 -36.12 25.28
CA HIS A 16 42.28 -35.75 24.88
C HIS A 16 42.03 -34.23 24.91
N SER A 17 41.64 -33.67 23.76
CA SER A 17 40.71 -32.54 23.74
C SER A 17 39.35 -33.05 23.28
N THR A 18 38.38 -32.78 24.14
CA THR A 18 36.97 -33.07 24.01
C THR A 18 36.43 -32.57 22.67
N LYS A 19 35.82 -33.48 21.91
CA LYS A 19 35.00 -33.14 20.75
C LYS A 19 33.89 -32.21 21.22
N ALA A 20 34.05 -30.91 20.98
CA ALA A 20 32.94 -29.97 20.98
C ALA A 20 31.91 -30.50 19.99
N SER A 21 30.75 -30.92 20.53
CA SER A 21 29.58 -31.28 19.76
C SER A 21 29.21 -30.09 18.90
N VAL A 22 29.53 -30.17 17.61
CA VAL A 22 28.99 -29.31 16.56
C VAL A 22 27.47 -29.40 16.69
N LYS A 23 26.86 -28.36 17.27
CA LYS A 23 25.40 -28.20 17.26
C LYS A 23 24.99 -28.19 15.80
N LYS A 24 24.27 -29.24 15.40
CA LYS A 24 23.57 -29.31 14.12
C LYS A 24 22.76 -28.02 13.99
N THR A 25 22.99 -27.31 12.90
CA THR A 25 22.21 -26.15 12.47
C THR A 25 20.73 -26.54 12.43
N ASP A 26 19.93 -25.90 13.26
CA ASP A 26 18.47 -25.93 13.12
C ASP A 26 18.16 -25.45 11.71
N THR A 27 17.50 -26.28 10.93
CA THR A 27 17.01 -25.86 9.61
C THR A 27 15.70 -25.16 9.93
N ASP A 28 15.75 -23.84 10.14
CA ASP A 28 14.57 -23.04 10.40
C ASP A 28 13.56 -23.29 9.27
N ILE A 29 12.44 -23.94 9.60
CA ILE A 29 11.38 -24.23 8.64
C ILE A 29 10.70 -22.92 8.29
N ILE A 30 10.88 -22.46 7.05
CA ILE A 30 10.21 -21.27 6.53
C ILE A 30 8.81 -21.64 6.07
N TYR A 31 7.79 -21.02 6.67
CA TYR A 31 6.40 -21.19 6.27
C TYR A 31 6.02 -20.16 5.23
N LEU A 32 5.73 -20.62 4.01
CA LEU A 32 5.20 -19.77 2.94
C LEU A 32 3.67 -19.85 2.91
N PHE A 33 3.04 -18.70 2.75
CA PHE A 33 1.59 -18.58 2.72
C PHE A 33 1.12 -18.37 1.30
N GLU A 34 -0.02 -19.00 0.98
CA GLU A 34 -0.67 -18.77 -0.30
C GLU A 34 -1.75 -17.69 -0.15
N PRO A 35 -1.81 -16.74 -1.10
CA PRO A 35 -2.81 -15.69 -1.09
C PRO A 35 -4.21 -16.24 -1.40
N ASN A 36 -5.21 -15.76 -0.67
CA ASN A 36 -6.60 -15.99 -1.03
C ASN A 36 -7.01 -14.98 -2.11
N GLN A 37 -6.83 -15.36 -3.38
CA GLN A 37 -7.11 -14.49 -4.53
C GLN A 37 -8.55 -13.97 -4.57
N LEU A 38 -9.53 -14.80 -4.20
CA LEU A 38 -10.94 -14.39 -4.14
C LEU A 38 -11.18 -13.30 -3.09
N GLU A 39 -10.55 -13.41 -1.93
CA GLU A 39 -10.68 -12.40 -0.87
C GLU A 39 -9.96 -11.10 -1.25
N LEU A 40 -8.77 -11.19 -1.87
CA LEU A 40 -8.05 -10.03 -2.38
C LEU A 40 -8.89 -9.27 -3.41
N ASP A 41 -9.42 -9.97 -4.40
CA ASP A 41 -10.30 -9.39 -5.43
C ASP A 41 -11.55 -8.76 -4.83
N ARG A 42 -12.17 -9.44 -3.86
CA ARG A 42 -13.32 -8.91 -3.12
C ARG A 42 -12.98 -7.58 -2.44
N ILE A 43 -11.88 -7.50 -1.71
CA ILE A 43 -11.45 -6.29 -0.97
C ILE A 43 -11.12 -5.14 -1.93
N ILE A 44 -10.47 -5.44 -3.06
CA ILE A 44 -10.17 -4.47 -4.11
C ILE A 44 -11.47 -3.87 -4.67
N GLN A 45 -12.47 -4.71 -4.93
CA GLN A 45 -13.76 -4.32 -5.52
C GLN A 45 -14.72 -3.62 -4.56
N LEU A 46 -14.49 -3.68 -3.24
CA LEU A 46 -15.30 -2.94 -2.27
C LEU A 46 -15.37 -1.44 -2.62
N PRO A 47 -16.46 -0.73 -2.27
CA PRO A 47 -16.51 0.72 -2.45
C PRO A 47 -15.36 1.41 -1.70
N THR A 48 -14.91 2.55 -2.22
CA THR A 48 -13.89 3.36 -1.54
C THR A 48 -14.42 3.85 -0.19
N LEU A 49 -13.66 3.62 0.88
CA LEU A 49 -14.02 4.15 2.19
C LEU A 49 -13.84 5.67 2.21
N THR A 50 -14.78 6.36 2.85
CA THR A 50 -14.65 7.79 3.13
C THR A 50 -13.89 7.97 4.44
N GLY A 51 -12.79 8.71 4.41
CA GLY A 51 -11.90 8.88 5.56
C GLY A 51 -10.85 9.96 5.33
N LYS A 52 -9.97 10.16 6.32
CA LYS A 52 -8.93 11.19 6.28
C LYS A 52 -7.91 10.91 5.18
N ALA A 53 -7.55 9.64 5.00
CA ALA A 53 -6.65 9.19 3.96
C ALA A 53 -7.07 7.80 3.49
N PRO A 54 -8.10 7.69 2.63
CA PRO A 54 -8.54 6.41 2.11
C PRO A 54 -7.43 5.71 1.32
N GLY A 55 -7.34 4.39 1.48
CA GLY A 55 -6.35 3.58 0.80
C GLY A 55 -6.37 2.13 1.28
N TYR A 56 -5.22 1.50 1.24
CA TYR A 56 -5.02 0.11 1.59
C TYR A 56 -3.77 -0.05 2.45
N VAL A 57 -3.82 -1.03 3.35
CA VAL A 57 -2.66 -1.61 4.02
C VAL A 57 -2.49 -3.03 3.51
N TYR A 58 -1.28 -3.40 3.11
CA TYR A 58 -0.96 -4.68 2.52
C TYR A 58 0.05 -5.45 3.36
N PHE A 59 -0.02 -6.78 3.26
CA PHE A 59 0.89 -7.73 3.88
C PHE A 59 1.53 -8.55 2.76
N VAL A 60 2.82 -8.34 2.53
CA VAL A 60 3.59 -9.02 1.49
C VAL A 60 4.60 -9.94 2.16
N GLN A 61 4.67 -11.20 1.75
CA GLN A 61 5.67 -12.14 2.25
C GLN A 61 6.85 -12.24 1.28
N GLU A 62 8.07 -12.17 1.81
CA GLU A 62 9.29 -12.47 1.07
C GLU A 62 9.59 -13.97 1.09
N TYR A 63 9.91 -14.53 -0.09
CA TYR A 63 10.12 -15.97 -0.26
C TYR A 63 11.35 -16.51 0.49
N ILE A 64 12.47 -15.78 0.48
CA ILE A 64 13.76 -16.28 0.99
C ILE A 64 13.77 -16.35 2.51
N THR A 65 13.23 -15.34 3.19
CA THR A 65 13.25 -15.25 4.66
C THR A 65 11.92 -15.65 5.29
N GLY A 66 10.83 -15.70 4.51
CA GLY A 66 9.47 -15.83 5.02
C GLY A 66 8.96 -14.60 5.76
N SER A 67 9.75 -13.52 5.83
CA SER A 67 9.37 -12.30 6.54
C SER A 67 8.27 -11.53 5.82
N PHE A 68 7.52 -10.75 6.61
CA PHE A 68 6.37 -10.00 6.13
C PHE A 68 6.66 -8.51 6.11
N LYS A 69 6.43 -7.87 4.98
CA LYS A 69 6.33 -6.42 4.88
C LYS A 69 4.89 -5.98 5.13
N ILE A 70 4.72 -5.06 6.07
CA ILE A 70 3.45 -4.35 6.29
C ILE A 70 3.60 -2.95 5.70
N GLY A 71 2.90 -2.67 4.61
CA GLY A 71 2.98 -1.38 3.94
C GLY A 71 1.62 -0.84 3.52
N LYS A 72 1.62 0.31 2.84
CA LYS A 72 0.38 1.01 2.49
C LYS A 72 0.41 1.66 1.11
N THR A 73 -0.76 1.81 0.50
CA THR A 73 -0.94 2.50 -0.79
C THR A 73 -2.31 3.18 -0.90
N LYS A 74 -2.39 4.29 -1.65
CA LYS A 74 -3.68 4.94 -1.99
C LYS A 74 -4.43 4.19 -3.10
N HIS A 75 -3.69 3.57 -4.00
CA HIS A 75 -4.21 2.89 -5.17
C HIS A 75 -3.59 1.51 -5.24
N ILE A 76 -4.44 0.50 -5.17
CA ILE A 76 -4.12 -0.85 -5.59
C ILE A 76 -4.53 -0.88 -7.07
N ASP A 77 -3.65 -0.42 -7.96
CA ASP A 77 -3.90 -0.61 -9.38
C ASP A 77 -3.72 -2.09 -9.75
N ARG A 78 -4.21 -2.49 -10.93
CA ARG A 78 -3.94 -3.83 -11.51
C ARG A 78 -2.42 -4.14 -11.64
N ARG A 79 -1.54 -3.18 -11.31
CA ARG A 79 -0.09 -3.33 -11.09
C ARG A 79 0.30 -4.05 -9.79
N MET A 80 -0.62 -4.69 -9.06
CA MET A 80 -0.22 -5.86 -8.27
C MET A 80 0.40 -6.97 -9.14
N ASN A 81 0.24 -6.90 -10.47
CA ASN A 81 1.11 -7.60 -11.43
C ASN A 81 2.62 -7.23 -11.32
N VAL A 82 3.02 -6.24 -10.52
CA VAL A 82 4.44 -5.96 -10.20
C VAL A 82 5.04 -7.04 -9.27
N PHE A 83 4.20 -7.85 -8.62
CA PHE A 83 4.64 -9.09 -7.98
C PHE A 83 4.57 -10.31 -8.92
N ASN A 84 3.94 -10.18 -10.09
CA ASN A 84 3.97 -11.16 -11.20
C ASN A 84 5.00 -10.82 -12.28
N VAL A 85 5.91 -9.86 -12.06
CA VAL A 85 7.03 -9.65 -13.00
C VAL A 85 8.04 -10.74 -12.72
N ASN A 86 8.37 -11.54 -13.74
CA ASN A 86 9.35 -12.62 -13.75
C ASN A 86 10.67 -12.25 -13.03
N LEU A 87 10.68 -12.29 -11.70
CA LEU A 87 11.85 -12.24 -10.85
C LEU A 87 12.15 -13.68 -10.41
N PRO A 88 13.42 -14.05 -10.24
CA PRO A 88 13.77 -15.41 -9.81
C PRO A 88 13.24 -15.78 -8.41
N PHE A 89 12.74 -14.80 -7.63
CA PHE A 89 12.13 -15.00 -6.32
C PHE A 89 10.92 -14.06 -6.15
N GLU A 90 9.75 -14.61 -5.84
CA GLU A 90 8.46 -13.89 -5.81
C GLU A 90 8.11 -13.40 -4.40
N ASN A 91 7.94 -12.09 -4.22
CA ASN A 91 7.24 -11.56 -3.05
C ASN A 91 5.73 -11.73 -3.27
N LYS A 92 5.01 -12.35 -2.34
CA LYS A 92 3.58 -12.62 -2.49
C LYS A 92 2.73 -11.68 -1.64
N LEU A 93 1.74 -11.01 -2.23
CA LEU A 93 0.72 -10.28 -1.45
C LEU A 93 -0.20 -11.29 -0.77
N ILE A 94 -0.04 -11.47 0.54
CA ILE A 94 -0.80 -12.46 1.32
C ILE A 94 -2.16 -11.91 1.73
N PHE A 95 -2.23 -10.63 2.13
CA PHE A 95 -3.45 -10.04 2.62
C PHE A 95 -3.54 -8.53 2.38
N LEU A 96 -4.76 -8.03 2.31
CA LEU A 96 -5.06 -6.62 2.02
C LEU A 96 -6.15 -6.13 2.94
N ILE A 97 -6.01 -4.91 3.45
CA ILE A 97 -7.03 -4.24 4.26
C ILE A 97 -7.37 -2.92 3.57
N LYS A 98 -8.65 -2.73 3.24
CA LYS A 98 -9.16 -1.44 2.80
C LYS A 98 -9.37 -0.55 4.03
N SER A 99 -8.76 0.63 4.03
CA SER A 99 -8.73 1.51 5.19
C SER A 99 -9.13 2.94 4.82
N ALA A 100 -9.82 3.60 5.75
CA ALA A 100 -10.19 5.01 5.64
C ALA A 100 -9.07 5.97 6.08
N ASP A 101 -8.08 5.48 6.84
CA ASP A 101 -6.82 6.15 7.12
C ASP A 101 -5.66 5.13 7.04
N HIS A 102 -5.18 4.88 5.82
CA HIS A 102 -4.13 3.89 5.59
C HIS A 102 -2.81 4.26 6.27
N HIS A 103 -2.55 5.55 6.57
CA HIS A 103 -1.37 5.96 7.33
C HIS A 103 -1.47 5.52 8.79
N GLN A 104 -2.61 5.79 9.44
CA GLN A 104 -2.80 5.41 10.84
C GLN A 104 -3.01 3.90 11.00
N THR A 105 -3.59 3.24 10.00
CA THR A 105 -3.80 1.80 10.03
C THR A 105 -2.48 1.05 9.99
N GLU A 106 -1.60 1.38 9.05
CA GLU A 106 -0.27 0.74 8.95
C GLU A 106 0.57 1.00 10.19
N LEU A 107 0.62 2.24 10.68
CA LEU A 107 1.30 2.57 11.93
C LEU A 107 0.76 1.74 13.10
N ALA A 108 -0.57 1.59 13.22
CA ALA A 108 -1.18 0.79 14.28
C ALA A 108 -0.81 -0.70 14.20
N PHE A 109 -0.66 -1.24 12.99
CA PHE A 109 -0.13 -2.60 12.79
C PHE A 109 1.35 -2.71 13.14
N HIS A 110 2.18 -1.73 12.75
CA HIS A 110 3.60 -1.70 13.12
C HIS A 110 3.78 -1.66 14.63
N GLU A 111 3.01 -0.83 15.34
CA GLU A 111 3.03 -0.78 16.80
C GLU A 111 2.58 -2.10 17.43
N TYR A 112 1.51 -2.72 16.90
CA TYR A 112 0.99 -3.98 17.40
C TYR A 112 1.99 -5.13 17.24
N PHE A 113 2.71 -5.18 16.12
CA PHE A 113 3.73 -6.18 15.84
C PHE A 113 5.17 -5.72 16.13
N SER A 114 5.33 -4.64 16.92
CA SER A 114 6.66 -4.06 17.21
C SER A 114 7.62 -5.04 17.87
N ASN A 115 7.11 -5.97 18.68
CA ASN A 115 7.90 -7.05 19.29
C ASN A 115 8.36 -8.14 18.29
N LYS A 116 7.85 -8.11 17.06
CA LYS A 116 8.19 -9.02 15.95
C LYS A 116 8.86 -8.27 14.79
N GLN A 117 9.16 -6.98 14.98
CA GLN A 117 9.82 -6.16 13.98
C GLN A 117 11.25 -6.66 13.76
N LEU A 118 11.60 -6.82 12.48
CA LEU A 118 12.96 -7.08 12.03
C LEU A 118 13.61 -5.72 11.71
N GLU A 119 13.80 -5.39 10.44
CA GLU A 119 14.34 -4.11 10.00
C GLU A 119 13.29 -3.29 9.23
N GLY A 120 13.13 -2.02 9.61
CA GLY A 120 12.20 -1.11 8.93
C GLY A 120 10.75 -1.60 9.00
N GLU A 121 10.15 -1.87 7.85
CA GLU A 121 8.74 -2.30 7.73
C GLU A 121 8.57 -3.82 7.64
N TRP A 122 9.61 -4.59 8.00
CA TRP A 122 9.62 -6.06 7.93
C TRP A 122 9.42 -6.70 9.31
N PHE A 123 8.67 -7.80 9.35
CA PHE A 123 8.20 -8.46 10.57
C PHE A 123 8.31 -9.98 10.45
N ASN A 124 8.60 -10.64 11.56
CA ASN A 124 8.57 -12.10 11.68
C ASN A 124 7.19 -12.56 12.19
N LEU A 125 6.21 -12.63 11.28
CA LEU A 125 4.84 -13.02 11.61
C LEU A 125 4.66 -14.55 11.56
N THR A 126 3.93 -15.09 12.53
CA THR A 126 3.60 -16.51 12.62
C THR A 126 2.27 -16.82 11.93
N LYS A 127 1.96 -18.11 11.81
CA LYS A 127 0.66 -18.59 11.32
C LYS A 127 -0.50 -18.07 12.17
N GLU A 128 -0.31 -17.97 13.48
CA GLU A 128 -1.29 -17.44 14.42
C GLU A 128 -1.54 -15.95 14.18
N ASP A 129 -0.49 -15.17 13.89
CA ASP A 129 -0.63 -13.75 13.54
C ASP A 129 -1.44 -13.58 12.26
N LEU A 130 -1.17 -14.39 11.23
CA LEU A 130 -1.94 -14.34 10.00
C LEU A 130 -3.38 -14.78 10.17
N SER A 131 -3.64 -15.79 11.01
CA SER A 131 -5.01 -16.16 11.40
C SER A 131 -5.70 -15.00 12.10
N TRP A 132 -5.00 -14.31 13.01
CA TRP A 132 -5.52 -13.14 13.71
C TRP A 132 -5.84 -11.98 12.75
N ILE A 133 -4.96 -11.72 11.78
CA ILE A 133 -5.16 -10.70 10.74
C ILE A 133 -6.36 -11.06 9.85
N THR A 134 -6.37 -12.26 9.28
CA THR A 134 -7.36 -12.69 8.28
C THR A 134 -8.76 -12.87 8.85
N ASN A 135 -8.89 -13.24 10.12
CA ASN A 135 -10.17 -13.29 10.83
C ASN A 135 -10.64 -11.91 11.34
N GLY A 136 -9.84 -10.87 11.15
CA GLY A 136 -10.20 -9.50 11.53
C GLY A 136 -10.30 -9.29 13.03
N HIS A 137 -9.55 -10.03 13.85
CA HIS A 137 -9.56 -9.94 15.32
C HIS A 137 -8.80 -8.72 15.85
N TYR A 138 -8.89 -7.60 15.14
CA TYR A 138 -8.07 -6.43 15.38
C TYR A 138 -8.36 -5.81 16.76
N THR A 139 -7.36 -5.12 17.30
CA THR A 139 -7.59 -4.29 18.49
C THR A 139 -8.52 -3.13 18.16
N ASP A 140 -9.18 -2.56 19.17
CA ASP A 140 -10.00 -1.35 19.00
C ASP A 140 -9.24 -0.20 18.33
N LYS A 141 -7.93 -0.09 18.60
CA LYS A 141 -7.06 0.92 18.00
C LYS A 141 -6.98 0.74 16.48
N ILE A 142 -6.79 -0.49 16.01
CA ILE A 142 -6.72 -0.80 14.58
C ILE A 142 -8.10 -0.72 13.93
N HIS A 143 -9.16 -1.19 14.59
CA HIS A 143 -10.52 -1.10 14.03
C HIS A 143 -10.94 0.35 13.74
N LYS A 144 -10.61 1.29 14.62
CA LYS A 144 -10.91 2.72 14.46
C LYS A 144 -10.17 3.39 13.29
N THR A 145 -9.02 2.86 12.88
CA THR A 145 -8.25 3.41 11.76
C THR A 145 -8.68 2.82 10.42
N ILE A 146 -9.13 1.55 10.41
CA ILE A 146 -9.76 0.92 9.24
C ILE A 146 -11.07 1.61 8.91
N ASN A 147 -11.96 1.74 9.90
CA ASN A 147 -13.26 2.38 9.77
C ASN A 147 -13.34 3.60 10.70
N PRO A 148 -13.45 4.82 10.17
CA PRO A 148 -13.48 6.00 11.01
C PRO A 148 -14.86 6.11 11.70
N PRO A 149 -14.92 6.70 12.91
CA PRO A 149 -16.18 6.98 13.57
C PRO A 149 -17.12 7.81 12.67
N LEU A 150 -18.43 7.58 12.78
CA LEU A 150 -19.44 8.25 11.95
C LEU A 150 -19.34 9.77 11.98
N GLU A 151 -19.01 10.36 13.14
CA GLU A 151 -18.82 11.80 13.31
C GLU A 151 -17.62 12.33 12.51
N VAL A 152 -16.51 11.60 12.53
CA VAL A 152 -15.31 11.92 11.75
C VAL A 152 -15.65 11.84 10.26
N THR A 153 -16.39 10.82 9.81
CA THR A 153 -16.86 10.73 8.42
C THR A 153 -17.71 11.93 8.02
N LYS A 154 -18.69 12.32 8.84
CA LYS A 154 -19.55 13.49 8.58
C LYS A 154 -18.73 14.77 8.43
N GLN A 155 -17.79 15.02 9.36
CA GLN A 155 -16.91 16.19 9.30
C GLN A 155 -16.02 16.17 8.06
N LEU A 156 -15.44 15.01 7.71
CA LEU A 156 -14.62 14.86 6.51
C LEU A 156 -15.42 15.09 5.24
N THR A 157 -16.65 14.59 5.16
CA THR A 157 -17.53 14.85 4.02
C THR A 157 -17.91 16.32 3.90
N ALA A 158 -18.20 17.00 5.02
CA ALA A 158 -18.47 18.44 5.03
C ALA A 158 -17.23 19.25 4.60
N ASN A 159 -16.05 18.91 5.10
CA ASN A 159 -14.79 19.56 4.74
C ASN A 159 -14.41 19.33 3.27
N LYS A 160 -14.68 18.13 2.76
CA LYS A 160 -14.47 17.78 1.34
C LYS A 160 -15.41 18.57 0.45
N ALA A 161 -16.71 18.62 0.76
CA ALA A 161 -17.69 19.43 0.02
C ALA A 161 -17.27 20.91 0.00
N LYS A 162 -16.91 21.46 1.18
CA LYS A 162 -16.40 22.83 1.31
C LYS A 162 -15.13 23.09 0.49
N THR A 163 -14.30 22.08 0.26
CA THR A 163 -13.08 22.20 -0.55
C THR A 163 -13.39 22.08 -2.05
N GLU A 164 -14.30 21.18 -2.41
CA GLU A 164 -14.74 20.96 -3.79
C GLU A 164 -15.51 22.16 -4.35
N GLU A 165 -16.23 22.91 -3.52
CA GLU A 165 -16.96 24.13 -3.88
C GLU A 165 -16.07 25.39 -3.99
N LYS A 166 -14.78 25.31 -3.62
CA LYS A 166 -13.89 26.48 -3.73
C LYS A 166 -13.71 26.90 -5.19
N PRO A 167 -13.60 28.22 -5.46
CA PRO A 167 -13.30 28.70 -6.80
C PRO A 167 -11.90 28.24 -7.26
N LEU A 168 -11.69 28.21 -8.57
CA LEU A 168 -10.39 27.91 -9.16
C LEU A 168 -9.39 29.06 -8.94
N THR A 169 -8.13 28.69 -8.73
CA THR A 169 -7.01 29.64 -8.81
C THR A 169 -6.72 30.00 -10.28
N LEU A 170 -6.01 31.12 -10.52
CA LEU A 170 -5.64 31.52 -11.89
C LEU A 170 -4.91 30.42 -12.66
N LYS A 171 -3.93 29.75 -12.03
CA LYS A 171 -3.20 28.64 -12.66
C LYS A 171 -4.13 27.47 -13.05
N GLN A 172 -5.13 27.21 -12.22
CA GLN A 172 -6.11 26.15 -12.47
C GLN A 172 -7.09 26.53 -13.57
N VAL A 173 -7.49 27.80 -13.66
CA VAL A 173 -8.28 28.32 -14.79
C VAL A 173 -7.52 28.15 -16.10
N GLU A 174 -6.24 28.55 -16.14
CA GLU A 174 -5.41 28.38 -17.34
C GLU A 174 -5.29 26.91 -17.72
N PHE A 175 -5.06 26.02 -16.75
CA PHE A 175 -5.07 24.58 -17.01
C PHE A 175 -6.41 24.07 -17.55
N ALA A 176 -7.54 24.49 -16.97
CA ALA A 176 -8.88 24.13 -17.42
C ALA A 176 -9.12 24.54 -18.88
N LYS A 177 -8.70 25.74 -19.29
CA LYS A 177 -8.78 26.22 -20.68
C LYS A 177 -8.05 25.27 -21.63
N THR A 178 -6.87 24.79 -21.27
CA THR A 178 -6.11 23.84 -22.12
C THR A 178 -6.84 22.52 -22.35
N LEU A 179 -7.63 22.09 -21.37
CA LEU A 179 -8.41 20.86 -21.44
C LEU A 179 -9.70 21.07 -22.26
N ILE A 180 -10.42 22.17 -22.03
CA ILE A 180 -11.64 22.52 -22.80
C ILE A 180 -11.33 22.72 -24.27
N LYS A 181 -10.19 23.31 -24.62
CA LYS A 181 -9.77 23.44 -26.03
C LYS A 181 -9.74 22.09 -26.75
N LYS A 182 -9.43 20.98 -26.06
CA LYS A 182 -9.43 19.64 -26.66
C LYS A 182 -10.83 19.05 -26.84
N LEU A 183 -11.87 19.67 -26.28
CA LEU A 183 -13.28 19.25 -26.38
C LEU A 183 -14.12 20.19 -27.24
N GLU A 184 -13.53 21.27 -27.77
CA GLU A 184 -14.25 22.37 -28.43
C GLU A 184 -15.04 21.95 -29.68
N GLN A 185 -14.72 20.78 -30.26
CA GLN A 185 -15.45 20.22 -31.39
C GLN A 185 -16.80 19.61 -30.97
N GLU A 186 -16.89 19.03 -29.78
CA GLU A 186 -18.06 18.28 -29.32
C GLU A 186 -18.83 18.98 -28.19
N TYR A 187 -18.20 19.92 -27.49
CA TYR A 187 -18.76 20.57 -26.31
C TYR A 187 -18.53 22.08 -26.35
N GLU A 188 -19.47 22.81 -25.76
CA GLU A 188 -19.42 24.25 -25.54
C GLU A 188 -19.42 24.57 -24.05
N LEU A 189 -18.75 25.67 -23.71
CA LEU A 189 -18.72 26.19 -22.35
C LEU A 189 -19.99 27.00 -22.08
N ASN A 190 -20.81 26.55 -21.14
CA ASN A 190 -22.04 27.26 -20.76
C ASN A 190 -21.83 28.17 -19.53
N VAL A 191 -20.86 27.85 -18.67
CA VAL A 191 -20.54 28.61 -17.45
C VAL A 191 -19.11 29.15 -17.51
N PRO A 192 -18.87 30.44 -17.24
CA PRO A 192 -17.53 31.03 -17.28
C PRO A 192 -16.62 30.42 -16.21
N TYR A 193 -15.32 30.32 -16.50
CA TYR A 193 -14.31 29.72 -15.60
C TYR A 193 -14.22 30.38 -14.21
N SER A 194 -14.64 31.64 -14.06
CA SER A 194 -14.70 32.32 -12.77
C SER A 194 -15.73 31.73 -11.80
N LYS A 195 -16.74 31.03 -12.33
CA LYS A 195 -17.76 30.32 -11.56
C LYS A 195 -17.46 28.83 -11.38
N TRP A 196 -16.37 28.34 -11.97
CA TRP A 196 -15.98 26.94 -11.82
C TRP A 196 -15.46 26.67 -10.42
N THR A 197 -15.78 25.48 -9.95
CA THR A 197 -15.32 24.97 -8.66
C THR A 197 -14.19 23.95 -8.86
N GLN A 198 -13.47 23.63 -7.79
CA GLN A 198 -12.48 22.53 -7.80
C GLN A 198 -13.11 21.22 -8.28
N LYS A 199 -14.39 20.97 -7.96
CA LYS A 199 -15.15 19.81 -8.41
C LYS A 199 -15.21 19.70 -9.93
N ASP A 200 -15.45 20.82 -10.61
CA ASP A 200 -15.63 20.85 -12.07
C ASP A 200 -14.30 20.57 -12.79
N LEU A 201 -13.21 21.19 -12.31
CA LEU A 201 -11.88 20.90 -12.82
C LEU A 201 -11.45 19.45 -12.56
N ASN A 202 -11.78 18.89 -11.41
CA ASN A 202 -11.49 17.49 -11.09
C ASN A 202 -12.22 16.53 -12.03
N ARG A 203 -13.52 16.76 -12.30
CA ARG A 203 -14.30 15.98 -13.27
C ARG A 203 -13.68 16.04 -14.66
N LEU A 204 -13.31 17.24 -15.12
CA LEU A 204 -12.66 17.42 -16.42
C LEU A 204 -11.32 16.67 -16.49
N SER A 205 -10.50 16.78 -15.45
CA SER A 205 -9.20 16.10 -15.36
C SER A 205 -9.35 14.57 -15.33
N VAL A 206 -10.36 14.05 -14.64
CA VAL A 206 -10.67 12.61 -14.58
C VAL A 206 -11.02 12.06 -15.96
N TYR A 207 -11.81 12.78 -16.75
CA TYR A 207 -12.08 12.40 -18.14
C TYR A 207 -10.78 12.29 -18.96
N PHE A 208 -9.90 13.29 -18.91
CA PHE A 208 -8.66 13.24 -19.69
C PHE A 208 -7.68 12.17 -19.23
N ARG A 209 -7.63 11.89 -17.93
CA ARG A 209 -6.70 10.90 -17.36
C ARG A 209 -7.17 9.47 -17.57
N PHE A 210 -8.46 9.21 -17.47
CA PHE A 210 -9.01 7.85 -17.44
C PHE A 210 -10.04 7.55 -18.53
N LYS A 211 -10.30 8.50 -19.43
CA LYS A 211 -11.36 8.42 -20.46
C LYS A 211 -12.74 8.09 -19.86
N ASN A 212 -13.00 8.61 -18.66
CA ASN A 212 -14.26 8.39 -17.95
C ASN A 212 -15.34 9.34 -18.48
N SER A 213 -16.17 8.86 -19.40
CA SER A 213 -17.27 9.64 -19.99
C SER A 213 -18.31 10.11 -18.97
N ASN A 214 -18.53 9.38 -17.87
CA ASN A 214 -19.47 9.81 -16.83
C ASN A 214 -19.01 11.12 -16.16
N ALA A 215 -17.70 11.35 -16.05
CA ALA A 215 -17.18 12.60 -15.51
C ALA A 215 -17.54 13.81 -16.39
N LEU A 216 -17.59 13.60 -17.72
CA LEU A 216 -17.99 14.62 -18.68
C LEU A 216 -19.53 14.81 -18.69
N ASN A 217 -20.30 13.74 -18.61
CA ASN A 217 -21.76 13.81 -18.46
C ASN A 217 -22.16 14.59 -17.21
N ASN A 218 -21.46 14.38 -16.09
CA ASN A 218 -21.69 15.15 -14.87
C ASN A 218 -21.46 16.67 -15.04
N LEU A 219 -20.53 17.07 -15.91
CA LEU A 219 -20.31 18.49 -16.23
C LEU A 219 -21.43 19.06 -17.09
N VAL A 220 -22.03 18.23 -17.94
CA VAL A 220 -23.22 18.59 -18.73
C VAL A 220 -24.45 18.69 -17.84
N GLU A 221 -24.69 17.70 -16.98
CA GLU A 221 -25.79 17.69 -16.02
C GLU A 221 -25.71 18.84 -15.02
N SER A 222 -24.50 19.23 -14.60
CA SER A 222 -24.32 20.42 -13.76
C SER A 222 -24.41 21.75 -14.53
N GLY A 223 -24.67 21.69 -15.84
CA GLY A 223 -24.82 22.85 -16.72
C GLY A 223 -23.52 23.60 -17.01
N VAL A 224 -22.36 23.04 -16.66
CA VAL A 224 -21.05 23.66 -16.88
C VAL A 224 -20.67 23.60 -18.37
N LEU A 225 -20.95 22.46 -18.99
CA LEU A 225 -20.77 22.22 -20.43
C LEU A 225 -22.11 21.92 -21.10
N THR A 226 -22.20 22.20 -22.40
CA THR A 226 -23.30 21.75 -23.24
C THR A 226 -22.70 20.91 -24.36
N LYS A 227 -23.30 19.76 -24.65
CA LYS A 227 -22.91 18.96 -25.81
C LYS A 227 -23.52 19.59 -27.06
N LYS A 228 -22.73 19.74 -28.12
CA LYS A 228 -23.22 20.20 -29.43
C LYS A 228 -24.10 19.16 -30.11
#